data_AF-A0A538MQH6-F1
#
_entry.id   AF-A0A538MQH6-F1
#
_cell.length_a   1.000
_cell.length_b   1.000
_cell.length_c   1.000
_cell.angle_alpha   90.00
_cell.angle_beta   90.00
_cell.angle_gamma   90.00
#
_symmetry.space_group_name_H-M   'P 1'
#
loop_
_entity.id
_entity.type
_entity.pdbx_description
1 polymer ?
#
loop_
_entity_poly.entity_id
_entity_poly.type
_entity_poly.pdbx_seq_one_letter_code
_entity_poly.pdbx_strand_id
1 'polypeptide(L)'
;MKVSDHACGRARELASVELDEGLSQLEQARLGVHVRRCAACREFRLSIRATTDTLRSAPLEQMERQIVLPHRRRMALRPLQVGVAAMIVVATGFGAFVPLHARLHRPLAPAVGGSNQGDLRVLRDVRLQQIKPRPVGLAGGIQ
;
A
#
# COMPACT_ATOMS: atom_id res chain seq x y z
N MET A 1 -37.42 16.14 -1.61
CA MET A 1 -36.54 15.18 -2.31
C MET A 1 -35.80 14.36 -1.25
N LYS A 2 -36.02 13.03 -1.16
CA LYS A 2 -35.36 12.20 -0.13
C LYS A 2 -33.94 11.85 -0.61
N VAL A 3 -32.93 12.20 0.19
CA VAL A 3 -31.54 11.80 -0.05
C VAL A 3 -31.28 10.52 0.71
N SER A 4 -30.72 9.50 0.06
CA SER A 4 -30.43 8.21 0.71
C SER A 4 -29.16 8.28 1.55
N ASP A 5 -29.09 7.48 2.61
CA ASP A 5 -27.94 7.46 3.53
C ASP A 5 -26.64 7.03 2.81
N HIS A 6 -26.72 6.05 1.91
CA HIS A 6 -25.60 5.65 1.07
C HIS A 6 -25.09 6.80 0.17
N ALA A 7 -25.99 7.65 -0.36
CA ALA A 7 -25.58 8.80 -1.16
C ALA A 7 -24.88 9.86 -0.30
N CYS A 8 -25.31 10.04 0.95
CA CYS A 8 -24.61 10.89 1.93
C CYS A 8 -23.23 10.32 2.26
N GLY A 9 -23.13 9.01 2.52
CA GLY A 9 -21.84 8.33 2.75
C GLY A 9 -20.86 8.58 1.61
N ARG A 10 -21.31 8.36 0.36
CA ARG A 10 -20.46 8.60 -0.81
C ARG A 10 -20.07 10.08 -0.98
N ALA A 11 -20.97 11.02 -0.67
CA ALA A 11 -20.66 12.43 -0.74
C ALA A 11 -19.60 12.84 0.31
N ARG A 12 -19.66 12.27 1.52
CA ARG A 12 -18.66 12.52 2.57
C ARG A 12 -17.29 11.95 2.21
N GLU A 13 -17.24 10.77 1.60
CA GLU A 13 -15.99 10.20 1.06
C GLU A 13 -15.35 11.13 0.02
N LEU A 14 -16.14 11.58 -0.98
CA LEU A 14 -15.65 12.50 -2.00
C LEU A 14 -15.21 13.84 -1.39
N ALA A 15 -15.90 14.35 -0.37
CA ALA A 15 -15.49 15.55 0.33
C ALA A 15 -14.15 15.38 1.07
N SER A 16 -13.82 14.17 1.56
CA SER A 16 -12.51 13.88 2.12
C SER A 16 -11.42 13.83 1.04
N VAL A 17 -11.69 13.17 -0.10
CA VAL A 17 -10.72 13.09 -1.22
C VAL A 17 -10.43 14.48 -1.81
N GLU A 18 -11.43 15.37 -1.85
CA GLU A 18 -11.28 16.77 -2.27
C GLU A 18 -10.17 17.51 -1.50
N LEU A 19 -9.88 17.11 -0.25
CA LEU A 19 -8.88 17.75 0.60
C LEU A 19 -7.44 17.26 0.39
N ASP A 20 -7.23 16.06 -0.17
CA ASP A 20 -5.91 15.40 -0.17
C ASP A 20 -5.33 15.24 -1.57
N GLU A 21 -6.09 14.64 -2.50
CA GLU A 21 -5.56 14.16 -3.79
C GLU A 21 -6.31 14.76 -5.00
N GLY A 22 -7.39 15.49 -4.73
CA GLY A 22 -8.22 16.16 -5.73
C GLY A 22 -9.22 15.23 -6.40
N LEU A 23 -10.39 15.78 -6.74
CA LEU A 23 -11.48 15.05 -7.38
C LEU A 23 -11.38 15.10 -8.90
N SER A 24 -11.73 14.00 -9.59
CA SER A 24 -12.00 14.03 -11.03
C SER A 24 -13.20 14.92 -11.36
N GLN A 25 -13.35 15.36 -12.62
CA GLN A 25 -14.48 16.22 -13.03
C GLN A 25 -15.85 15.59 -12.74
N LEU A 26 -15.99 14.28 -12.97
CA LEU A 26 -17.23 13.56 -12.67
C LEU A 26 -17.53 13.58 -11.17
N GLU A 27 -16.52 13.39 -10.33
CA GLU A 27 -16.66 13.38 -8.89
C GLU A 27 -16.98 14.77 -8.34
N GLN A 28 -16.34 15.82 -8.87
CA GLN A 28 -16.68 17.21 -8.56
C GLN A 28 -18.14 17.51 -8.89
N ALA A 29 -18.60 17.11 -10.08
CA ALA A 29 -19.99 17.29 -10.51
C ALA A 29 -20.96 16.52 -9.60
N ARG A 30 -20.64 15.26 -9.28
CA ARG A 30 -21.46 14.41 -8.39
C ARG A 30 -21.55 14.99 -6.98
N LEU A 31 -20.43 15.40 -6.39
CA LEU A 31 -20.38 16.04 -5.08
C LEU A 31 -21.18 17.36 -5.12
N GLY A 32 -20.95 18.18 -6.14
CA GLY A 32 -21.63 19.46 -6.36
C GLY A 32 -23.16 19.33 -6.42
N VAL A 33 -23.68 18.34 -7.16
CA VAL A 33 -25.13 18.06 -7.21
C VAL A 33 -25.66 17.67 -5.83
N HIS A 34 -24.93 16.82 -5.11
CA HIS A 34 -25.39 16.33 -3.81
C HIS A 34 -25.42 17.43 -2.75
N VAL A 35 -24.34 18.21 -2.58
CA VAL A 35 -24.29 19.28 -1.57
C VAL A 35 -25.28 20.41 -1.87
N ARG A 36 -25.68 20.60 -3.14
CA ARG A 36 -26.78 21.51 -3.49
C ARG A 36 -28.13 21.08 -2.90
N ARG A 37 -28.34 19.77 -2.73
CA ARG A 37 -29.62 19.17 -2.30
C ARG A 37 -29.64 18.76 -0.83
N CYS A 38 -28.49 18.47 -0.23
CA CYS A 38 -28.36 17.99 1.15
C CYS A 38 -27.65 19.01 2.03
N ALA A 39 -28.38 19.65 2.94
CA ALA A 39 -27.83 20.65 3.87
C ALA A 39 -26.76 20.05 4.79
N ALA A 40 -27.00 18.86 5.36
CA ALA A 40 -26.06 18.19 6.24
C ALA A 40 -24.71 17.88 5.56
N CYS A 41 -24.72 17.45 4.30
CA CYS A 41 -23.47 17.21 3.56
C CYS A 41 -22.77 18.51 3.14
N ARG A 42 -23.51 19.59 2.94
CA ARG A 42 -22.92 20.92 2.71
C ARG A 42 -22.20 21.43 3.95
N GLU A 43 -22.85 21.34 5.11
CA GLU A 43 -22.30 21.73 6.40
C GLU A 43 -21.06 20.89 6.75
N PHE A 44 -21.17 19.56 6.60
CA PHE A 44 -20.02 18.66 6.76
C PHE A 44 -18.84 19.06 5.89
N ARG A 45 -19.06 19.34 4.60
CA ARG A 45 -17.97 19.73 3.70
C ARG A 45 -17.29 21.04 4.13
N LEU A 46 -18.06 22.00 4.62
CA LEU A 46 -17.51 23.26 5.15
C LEU A 46 -16.73 23.02 6.44
N SER A 47 -17.25 22.19 7.35
CA SER A 47 -16.62 21.93 8.65
C SER A 47 -15.30 21.18 8.52
N ILE A 48 -15.25 20.13 7.69
CA ILE A 48 -14.00 19.38 7.47
C ILE A 48 -12.95 20.27 6.81
N ARG A 49 -13.34 21.12 5.86
CA ARG A 49 -12.41 22.03 5.18
C ARG A 49 -11.83 23.04 6.16
N ALA A 50 -12.67 23.71 6.95
CA ALA A 50 -12.20 24.65 7.97
C ALA A 50 -11.27 23.99 9.00
N THR A 51 -11.61 22.77 9.44
CA THR A 51 -10.78 22.00 10.38
C THR A 51 -9.42 21.66 9.77
N THR A 52 -9.42 21.12 8.55
CA THR A 52 -8.20 20.76 7.82
C THR A 52 -7.33 21.99 7.53
N ASP A 53 -7.93 23.11 7.12
CA ASP A 53 -7.21 24.36 6.87
C ASP A 53 -6.58 24.89 8.17
N THR A 54 -7.29 24.81 9.30
CA THR A 54 -6.76 25.19 10.63
C THR A 54 -5.56 24.34 11.02
N LEU A 55 -5.67 23.02 10.89
CA LEU A 55 -4.58 22.10 11.24
C LEU A 55 -3.37 22.25 10.32
N ARG A 56 -3.57 22.48 9.01
CA ARG A 56 -2.49 22.61 8.03
C ARG A 56 -1.79 23.96 8.07
N SER A 57 -2.49 25.01 8.49
CA SER A 57 -1.92 26.36 8.63
C SER A 57 -1.30 26.61 10.00
N ALA A 58 -1.58 25.75 11.00
CA ALA A 58 -0.94 25.82 12.30
C ALA A 58 0.59 25.62 12.17
N PRO A 59 1.40 26.38 12.92
CA PRO A 59 2.83 26.13 13.02
C PRO A 59 3.10 24.69 13.46
N LEU A 60 4.10 24.06 12.85
CA LEU A 60 4.51 22.71 13.26
C LEU A 60 5.05 22.76 14.69
N GLU A 61 4.49 21.93 15.56
CA GLU A 61 5.00 21.77 16.91
C GLU A 61 6.38 21.11 16.88
N GLN A 62 7.30 21.64 17.70
CA GLN A 62 8.61 21.00 17.87
C GLN A 62 8.44 19.72 18.68
N MET A 63 8.95 18.63 18.12
CA MET A 63 8.93 17.34 18.78
C MET A 63 10.03 17.29 19.86
N GLU A 64 9.67 17.12 21.14
CA GLU A 64 10.62 17.09 22.26
C GLU A 64 11.63 15.94 22.18
N ARG A 65 11.27 14.86 21.49
CA ARG A 65 12.11 13.67 21.35
C ARG A 65 12.25 13.28 19.89
N GLN A 66 13.49 13.14 19.43
CA GLN A 66 13.79 12.68 18.08
C GLN A 66 13.26 11.25 17.86
N ILE A 67 12.44 11.06 16.82
CA ILE A 67 12.05 9.73 16.33
C ILE A 67 13.22 9.18 15.51
N VAL A 68 13.85 8.11 16.02
CA VAL A 68 14.91 7.40 15.29
C VAL A 68 14.28 6.25 14.52
N LEU A 69 14.36 6.30 13.18
CA LEU A 69 13.94 5.18 12.33
C LEU A 69 15.05 4.12 12.30
N PRO A 70 14.74 2.83 12.44
CA PRO A 70 15.74 1.77 12.35
C PRO A 70 16.36 1.75 10.95
N HIS A 71 17.69 1.89 10.87
CA HIS A 71 18.41 1.83 9.60
C HIS A 71 18.41 0.39 9.07
N ARG A 72 17.63 0.11 8.02
CA ARG A 72 17.69 -1.17 7.32
C ARG A 72 19.01 -1.26 6.56
N ARG A 73 20.02 -1.90 7.18
CA ARG A 73 21.24 -2.32 6.47
C ARG A 73 20.81 -3.25 5.34
N ARG A 74 20.78 -2.74 4.10
CA ARG A 74 20.71 -3.60 2.92
C ARG A 74 22.03 -4.35 2.91
N MET A 75 22.08 -5.54 3.49
CA MET A 75 23.18 -6.45 3.23
C MET A 75 23.14 -6.70 1.73
N ALA A 76 24.04 -6.04 1.00
CA ALA A 76 24.27 -6.35 -0.40
C ALA A 76 24.76 -7.80 -0.41
N LEU A 77 23.85 -8.73 -0.65
CA LEU A 77 24.18 -10.07 -1.10
C LEU A 77 24.79 -9.91 -2.49
N ARG A 78 26.04 -9.43 -2.55
CA ARG A 78 26.88 -9.59 -3.72
C ARG A 78 27.01 -11.10 -3.88
N PRO A 79 26.44 -11.68 -4.95
CA PRO A 79 26.31 -13.11 -4.98
C PRO A 79 27.69 -13.73 -5.12
N LEU A 80 27.87 -14.77 -4.30
CA LEU A 80 28.73 -15.92 -4.44
C LEU A 80 28.52 -16.60 -5.82
N GLN A 81 28.66 -15.85 -6.91
CA GLN A 81 28.36 -16.23 -8.30
C GLN A 81 29.64 -16.64 -9.04
N VAL A 82 30.52 -17.38 -8.36
CA VAL A 82 31.67 -18.02 -9.00
C VAL A 82 31.64 -19.47 -8.56
N GLY A 83 31.09 -20.36 -9.39
CA GLY A 83 31.20 -21.81 -9.16
C GLY A 83 29.93 -22.63 -9.32
N VAL A 84 29.22 -22.53 -10.44
CA VAL A 84 28.42 -23.66 -10.95
C VAL A 84 28.67 -23.78 -12.45
N ALA A 85 29.92 -24.10 -12.80
CA ALA A 85 30.25 -24.63 -14.12
C ALA A 85 30.59 -26.10 -13.91
N ALA A 86 30.00 -26.96 -14.76
CA ALA A 86 30.07 -28.41 -14.76
C ALA A 86 29.15 -29.12 -13.75
N MET A 87 28.10 -29.77 -14.26
CA MET A 87 27.77 -31.19 -14.03
C MET A 87 26.42 -31.51 -14.70
N ILE A 88 26.43 -31.73 -16.03
CA ILE A 88 25.38 -32.53 -16.69
C ILE A 88 26.09 -33.56 -17.57
N VAL A 89 26.49 -34.66 -16.95
CA VAL A 89 26.66 -35.95 -17.61
C VAL A 89 26.34 -37.02 -16.57
N VAL A 90 25.09 -37.48 -16.50
CA VAL A 90 24.81 -38.89 -16.12
C VAL A 90 23.54 -39.35 -16.84
N ALA A 91 23.77 -40.37 -17.66
CA ALA A 91 22.87 -41.24 -18.39
C ALA A 91 21.50 -41.53 -17.75
N THR A 92 20.45 -41.38 -18.56
CA THR A 92 19.17 -42.07 -18.39
C THR A 92 19.37 -43.59 -18.58
N GLY A 93 19.48 -44.32 -17.47
CA GLY A 93 19.42 -45.78 -17.42
C GLY A 93 18.23 -46.23 -16.57
N PHE A 94 17.29 -46.92 -17.20
CA PHE A 94 16.12 -47.59 -16.61
C PHE A 94 16.50 -48.54 -15.47
N GLY A 95 15.70 -48.56 -14.38
CA GLY A 95 15.82 -49.61 -13.35
C GLY A 95 14.96 -49.35 -12.12
N ALA A 96 13.77 -49.94 -12.09
CA ALA A 96 12.82 -49.92 -10.99
C ALA A 96 13.38 -50.54 -9.71
N PHE A 97 13.28 -49.87 -8.55
CA PHE A 97 13.13 -50.48 -7.21
C PHE A 97 12.54 -49.46 -6.19
N VAL A 98 11.44 -49.87 -5.56
CA VAL A 98 10.63 -49.29 -4.45
C VAL A 98 11.51 -49.16 -3.17
N PRO A 99 11.36 -48.20 -2.20
CA PRO A 99 10.16 -48.08 -1.37
C PRO A 99 9.75 -46.71 -0.76
N LEU A 100 8.45 -46.66 -0.53
CA LEU A 100 7.67 -45.87 0.43
C LEU A 100 8.47 -45.39 1.67
N HIS A 101 8.81 -44.11 1.71
CA HIS A 101 9.26 -43.46 2.95
C HIS A 101 8.45 -42.19 3.24
N ALA A 102 7.83 -42.22 4.42
CA ALA A 102 7.47 -41.06 5.23
C ALA A 102 6.40 -40.11 4.67
N ARG A 103 5.15 -40.58 4.61
CA ARG A 103 4.03 -39.72 5.06
C ARG A 103 4.11 -39.58 6.59
N LEU A 104 5.10 -38.82 7.06
CA LEU A 104 5.01 -38.25 8.39
C LEU A 104 4.01 -37.11 8.32
N HIS A 105 2.91 -37.30 9.04
CA HIS A 105 1.85 -36.34 9.22
C HIS A 105 2.40 -34.94 9.48
N ARG A 106 2.27 -34.06 8.48
CA ARG A 106 2.44 -32.62 8.66
C ARG A 106 1.21 -32.15 9.45
N PRO A 107 1.36 -31.53 10.64
CA PRO A 107 0.22 -31.03 11.37
C PRO A 107 -0.47 -29.96 10.51
N LEU A 108 -1.76 -30.17 10.25
CA LEU A 108 -2.62 -29.28 9.51
C LEU A 108 -2.92 -28.07 10.42
N ALA A 109 -2.13 -27.01 10.31
CA ALA A 109 -2.59 -25.70 10.76
C ALA A 109 -3.86 -25.36 9.96
N PRO A 110 -4.92 -24.81 10.59
CA PRO A 110 -6.13 -24.44 9.87
C PRO A 110 -5.77 -23.45 8.76
N ALA A 111 -5.98 -23.88 7.52
CA ALA A 111 -5.92 -23.02 6.36
C ALA A 111 -7.08 -22.03 6.46
N VAL A 112 -6.82 -20.87 7.05
CA VAL A 112 -7.61 -19.66 6.82
C VAL A 112 -7.64 -19.46 5.30
N GLY A 113 -8.86 -19.32 4.76
CA GLY A 113 -9.20 -19.43 3.35
C GLY A 113 -8.17 -18.86 2.38
N GLY A 114 -7.90 -19.65 1.34
CA GLY A 114 -6.98 -19.34 0.25
C GLY A 114 -7.38 -18.08 -0.50
N SER A 115 -6.86 -16.95 -0.04
CA SER A 115 -6.42 -15.89 -0.94
C SER A 115 -5.21 -16.42 -1.70
N ASN A 116 -5.23 -16.35 -3.04
CA ASN A 116 -4.12 -16.78 -3.88
C ASN A 116 -2.83 -16.14 -3.37
N GLN A 117 -1.96 -16.95 -2.77
CA GLN A 117 -0.72 -16.48 -2.16
C GLN A 117 0.19 -15.79 -3.18
N GLY A 118 0.00 -16.08 -4.48
CA GLY A 118 0.61 -15.35 -5.60
C GLY A 118 0.13 -13.92 -5.73
N ASP A 119 -1.19 -13.67 -5.68
CA ASP A 119 -1.78 -12.34 -5.82
C ASP A 119 -1.33 -11.40 -4.69
N LEU A 120 -1.25 -11.91 -3.45
CA LEU A 120 -0.73 -11.14 -2.32
C LEU A 120 0.74 -10.77 -2.48
N ARG A 121 1.56 -11.63 -3.11
CA ARG A 121 2.97 -11.31 -3.40
C ARG A 121 3.10 -10.23 -4.46
N VAL A 122 2.32 -10.33 -5.53
CA VAL A 122 2.29 -9.31 -6.60
C VAL A 122 1.84 -7.96 -6.06
N LEU A 123 0.75 -7.91 -5.28
CA LEU A 123 0.27 -6.68 -4.66
C LEU A 123 1.29 -6.07 -3.70
N ARG A 124 2.01 -6.91 -2.93
CA ARG A 124 3.08 -6.44 -2.04
C ARG A 124 4.25 -5.85 -2.82
N ASP A 125 4.66 -6.48 -3.92
CA ASP A 125 5.76 -5.99 -4.75
C ASP A 125 5.40 -4.68 -5.46
N VAL A 126 4.18 -4.55 -5.99
CA VAL A 126 3.68 -3.29 -6.58
C VAL A 126 3.68 -2.16 -5.53
N ARG A 127 3.21 -2.43 -4.31
CA ARG A 127 3.20 -1.44 -3.24
C ARG A 127 4.61 -1.01 -2.82
N LEU A 128 5.56 -1.93 -2.75
CA LEU A 128 6.95 -1.61 -2.44
C LEU A 128 7.62 -0.77 -3.55
N GLN A 129 7.22 -0.97 -4.81
CA GLN A 129 7.70 -0.16 -5.93
C GLN A 129 7.13 1.26 -5.91
N GLN A 130 5.87 1.44 -5.54
CA GLN A 130 5.25 2.76 -5.40
C GLN A 130 5.82 3.58 -4.22
N ILE A 131 6.27 2.92 -3.15
CA ILE A 131 6.90 3.57 -1.99
C ILE A 131 8.36 3.95 -2.26
N LYS A 132 8.92 3.69 -3.47
CA LYS A 132 10.29 4.07 -3.78
C LYS A 132 10.44 5.60 -3.62
N PRO A 133 11.23 6.07 -2.64
CA PRO A 133 11.36 7.50 -2.40
C PRO A 133 11.96 8.15 -3.65
N ARG A 134 11.33 9.23 -4.13
CA ARG A 134 11.98 10.15 -5.08
C ARG A 134 13.27 10.63 -4.41
N PRO A 135 14.43 10.56 -5.09
CA PRO A 135 15.64 11.16 -4.53
C PRO A 135 15.37 12.64 -4.34
N VAL A 136 15.26 13.07 -3.08
CA VAL A 136 15.28 14.48 -2.72
C VAL A 136 16.71 14.92 -2.97
N GLY A 137 16.93 15.60 -4.09
CA GLY A 137 18.23 16.16 -4.43
C GLY A 137 18.66 17.11 -3.33
N LEU A 138 19.79 16.80 -2.70
CA LEU A 138 20.57 17.72 -1.88
C LEU A 138 21.09 18.85 -2.78
N ALA A 139 20.27 19.87 -3.03
CA ALA A 139 20.70 21.15 -3.58
C ALA A 139 21.11 22.06 -2.41
N GLY A 140 22.22 21.73 -1.78
CA GLY A 140 22.94 22.61 -0.85
C GLY A 140 24.13 23.21 -1.57
N GLY A 141 23.91 24.30 -2.30
CA GLY A 141 24.97 25.13 -2.88
C GLY A 141 24.98 26.48 -2.16
N ILE A 142 25.79 26.58 -1.12
CA ILE A 142 26.23 27.84 -0.54
C ILE A 142 27.21 28.51 -1.51
N GLN A 143 26.87 29.73 -1.94
CA GLN A 143 27.83 30.75 -2.35
C GLN A 143 27.61 31.96 -1.46
#